data_AF-A0ABC8M4W9-F1
#
_entry.id   AF-A0ABC8M4W9-F1
#
_cell.length_a   1.000
_cell.length_b   1.000
_cell.length_c   1.000
_cell.angle_alpha   90.00
_cell.angle_beta   90.00
_cell.angle_gamma   90.00
#
_symmetry.space_group_name_H-M   'P 1'
#
loop_
_entity.id
_entity.type
_entity.pdbx_description
1 polymer ?
#
loop_
_entity_poly.entity_id
_entity_poly.type
_entity_poly.pdbx_seq_one_letter_code
_entity_poly.pdbx_strand_id
1 'polypeptide(L)' 'MEVCLKHKNGYAHYVERINQYFGYKNNKKGLKHLRTYAYNNCRQAIYLYAILLLSTGKPTEGMRYMDRL' A
#
# COMPACT_ATOMS: atom_id res chain seq x y z
N MET A 1 -3.47 18.13 1.08
CA MET A 1 -3.29 16.76 1.61
C MET A 1 -3.81 16.63 3.05
N GLU A 2 -3.34 17.44 4.00
CA GLU A 2 -3.73 17.34 5.42
C GLU A 2 -5.24 17.39 5.69
N VAL A 3 -5.97 18.31 5.04
CA VAL A 3 -7.43 18.41 5.20
C VAL A 3 -8.12 17.11 4.77
N CYS A 4 -7.71 16.53 3.64
CA CYS A 4 -8.27 15.27 3.13
C CYS A 4 -7.95 14.09 4.07
N LEU A 5 -6.74 14.06 4.66
CA LEU A 5 -6.35 13.05 5.63
C LEU A 5 -7.18 13.15 6.92
N LYS A 6 -7.43 14.38 7.41
CA LYS A 6 -8.29 14.64 8.58
C LYS A 6 -9.72 14.16 8.36
N HIS A 7 -10.24 14.30 7.15
CA HIS A 7 -11.58 13.82 6.76
C HIS A 7 -11.61 12.33 6.36
N LYS A 8 -10.56 11.55 6.67
CA LYS A 8 -10.47 10.11 6.39
C LYS A 8 -10.71 9.74 4.90
N ASN A 9 -10.36 10.64 3.97
CA ASN A 9 -10.49 10.34 2.55
C ASN A 9 -9.56 9.17 2.15
N GLY A 10 -10.14 8.07 1.68
CA GLY A 10 -9.39 6.84 1.38
C GLY A 10 -8.29 7.01 0.33
N TYR A 11 -8.54 7.80 -0.71
CA TYR A 11 -7.55 8.07 -1.77
C TYR A 11 -6.39 8.94 -1.26
N ALA A 12 -6.67 9.95 -0.45
CA ALA A 12 -5.63 10.78 0.17
C ALA A 12 -4.71 9.94 1.08
N HIS A 13 -5.30 9.03 1.88
CA HIS A 13 -4.53 8.09 2.70
C HIS A 13 -3.69 7.15 1.84
N TYR A 14 -4.24 6.60 0.74
CA TYR A 14 -3.50 5.77 -0.20
C TYR A 14 -2.27 6.49 -0.78
N VAL A 15 -2.45 7.70 -1.34
CA VAL A 15 -1.36 8.51 -1.92
C VAL A 15 -0.31 8.88 -0.86
N GLU A 16 -0.73 9.24 0.35
CA GLU A 16 0.20 9.52 1.44
C GLU A 16 1.05 8.29 1.79
N ARG A 17 0.51 7.06 1.74
CA ARG A 17 1.31 5.85 1.98
C ARG A 17 2.32 5.57 0.88
N ILE A 18 2.00 5.88 -0.38
CA ILE A 18 2.97 5.85 -1.49
C ILE A 18 4.10 6.83 -1.20
N ASN A 19 3.79 8.06 -0.81
CA ASN A 19 4.79 9.07 -0.45
C ASN A 19 5.66 8.64 0.73
N GLN A 20 5.07 8.01 1.76
CA GLN A 20 5.83 7.45 2.89
C GLN A 20 6.80 6.36 2.45
N TYR A 21 6.40 5.49 1.52
CA TYR A 21 7.27 4.42 1.02
C TYR A 21 8.37 4.96 0.10
N PHE A 22 8.00 5.68 -0.96
CA PHE A 22 8.94 6.09 -2.01
C PHE A 22 9.63 7.43 -1.73
N GLY A 23 8.85 8.45 -1.37
CA GLY A 23 9.35 9.82 -1.20
C GLY A 23 10.16 10.00 0.08
N TYR A 24 9.60 9.58 1.21
CA TYR A 24 10.25 9.69 2.52
C TYR A 24 11.18 8.51 2.85
N LYS A 25 11.27 7.51 1.95
CA LYS A 25 12.05 6.28 2.12
C LYS A 25 11.74 5.52 3.43
N ASN A 26 10.53 5.72 3.96
CA ASN A 26 10.05 5.04 5.16
C ASN A 26 9.33 3.75 4.77
N ASN A 27 10.11 2.82 4.23
CA ASN A 27 9.60 1.59 3.62
C ASN A 27 8.76 0.77 4.61
N LYS A 28 9.18 0.69 5.88
CA LYS A 28 8.45 -0.06 6.92
C LYS A 28 7.05 0.52 7.17
N LYS A 29 6.95 1.84 7.32
CA LYS A 29 5.67 2.52 7.62
C LYS A 29 4.74 2.49 6.41
N GLY A 30 5.27 2.79 5.22
CA GLY A 30 4.50 2.72 3.97
C GLY A 30 3.95 1.32 3.71
N LEU A 31 4.78 0.28 3.86
CA LEU A 31 4.39 -1.11 3.62
C LEU A 31 3.36 -1.61 4.62
N LYS A 32 3.51 -1.31 5.92
CA LYS A 32 2.55 -1.70 6.97
C LYS A 32 1.15 -1.18 6.67
N HIS A 33 1.04 0.09 6.25
CA HIS A 33 -0.26 0.67 5.96
C HIS A 33 -0.85 0.20 4.63
N LEU A 34 -0.03 0.01 3.59
CA LEU A 34 -0.49 -0.59 2.32
C LEU A 34 -1.08 -1.99 2.55
N ARG A 35 -0.47 -2.80 3.42
CA ARG A 35 -1.00 -4.10 3.83
C ARG A 35 -2.42 -4.02 4.40
N THR A 36 -2.69 -3.04 5.27
CA THR A 36 -4.02 -2.88 5.89
C THR A 36 -5.11 -2.59 4.84
N TYR A 37 -4.81 -1.74 3.86
CA TYR A 37 -5.77 -1.44 2.78
C TYR A 37 -5.91 -2.61 1.80
N ALA A 38 -4.83 -3.32 1.51
CA ALA A 38 -4.88 -4.54 0.72
C ALA A 38 -5.72 -5.63 1.41
N TYR A 39 -5.68 -5.70 2.74
CA TYR A 39 -6.56 -6.58 3.51
C TYR A 39 -8.04 -6.22 3.32
N ASN A 40 -8.38 -4.92 3.31
CA ASN A 40 -9.73 -4.41 3.11
C ASN A 40 -10.21 -4.39 1.64
N ASN A 41 -9.62 -5.22 0.76
CA ASN A 41 -10.01 -5.39 -0.64
C ASN A 41 -9.96 -4.13 -1.52
N CYS A 42 -9.15 -3.13 -1.18
CA CYS A 42 -8.87 -2.02 -2.09
C CYS A 42 -7.95 -2.50 -3.22
N ARG A 43 -8.48 -2.68 -4.44
CA ARG A 43 -7.73 -3.23 -5.60
C ARG A 43 -6.41 -2.51 -5.87
N GLN A 44 -6.40 -1.17 -5.84
CA GLN A 44 -5.17 -0.39 -6.07
C GLN A 44 -4.11 -0.68 -4.99
N ALA A 45 -4.53 -0.81 -3.73
CA ALA A 45 -3.64 -1.15 -2.63
C ALA A 45 -3.16 -2.60 -2.69
N ILE A 46 -4.02 -3.55 -3.09
CA ILE A 46 -3.64 -4.94 -3.35
C ILE A 46 -2.54 -5.01 -4.41
N TYR A 47 -2.78 -4.38 -5.56
CA TYR A 47 -1.84 -4.39 -6.68
C TYR A 47 -0.48 -3.80 -6.27
N LEU A 48 -0.48 -2.60 -5.69
CA LEU A 48 0.77 -1.95 -5.29
C LEU A 48 1.51 -2.75 -4.21
N TYR A 49 0.79 -3.26 -3.20
CA TYR A 49 1.39 -4.07 -2.15
C TYR A 49 2.00 -5.37 -2.69
N ALA A 50 1.32 -6.04 -3.62
CA ALA A 50 1.81 -7.25 -4.28
C ALA A 50 3.10 -7.00 -5.08
N ILE A 51 3.13 -5.92 -5.89
CA ILE A 51 4.33 -5.53 -6.64
C ILE A 51 5.51 -5.22 -5.71
N LEU A 52 5.26 -4.55 -4.58
CA LEU A 52 6.30 -4.28 -3.59
C LEU A 52 6.84 -5.56 -2.96
N LEU A 53 5.99 -6.54 -2.66
CA LEU A 53 6.44 -7.85 -2.14
C LEU A 53 7.26 -8.62 -3.17
N LEU A 54 6.81 -8.65 -4.43
CA LEU A 54 7.52 -9.30 -5.54
C LEU A 54 8.90 -8.70 -5.75
N SER A 55 8.99 -7.36 -5.76
CA SER A 55 10.26 -6.64 -5.96
C SER A 55 11.22 -6.66 -4.77
N THR A 56 10.74 -7.00 -3.56
CA THR A 56 11.55 -7.02 -2.33
C THR A 56 11.90 -8.42 -1.84
N GLY A 57 11.78 -9.43 -2.71
CA GLY A 57 12.21 -10.81 -2.39
C GLY A 57 11.17 -11.64 -1.65
N LYS A 58 9.87 -11.28 -1.71
CA LYS A 58 8.76 -12.04 -1.13
C LYS A 58 7.77 -12.51 -2.20
N PRO A 59 8.21 -13.31 -3.19
CA PRO A 59 7.40 -13.61 -4.37
C PRO A 59 6.15 -14.42 -4.04
N THR A 60 6.23 -15.41 -3.15
CA THR A 60 5.08 -16.23 -2.75
C THR A 60 4.00 -15.39 -2.06
N GLU A 61 4.39 -14.46 -1.17
CA GLU A 61 3.45 -13.57 -0.50
C GLU A 61 2.84 -12.59 -1.52
N GLY A 62 3.67 -12.05 -2.43
CA GLY A 62 3.21 -11.14 -3.49
C GLY A 62 2.18 -11.78 -4.41
N MET A 63 2.42 -13.00 -4.88
CA MET A 63 1.47 -13.73 -5.74
C MET A 63 0.13 -13.98 -5.06
N ARG A 64 0.13 -14.34 -3.76
CA ARG A 64 -1.13 -14.50 -3.00
C ARG A 64 -2.00 -13.25 -2.97
N TYR A 65 -1.40 -12.05 -3.04
CA TYR A 65 -2.18 -10.82 -3.16
C TYR A 65 -2.61 -10.55 -4.61
N MET A 66 -1.80 -10.90 -5.61
CA MET A 66 -2.20 -10.81 -7.02
C MET A 66 -3.42 -11.68 -7.33
N ASP A 67 -3.49 -12.89 -6.77
CA ASP A 67 -4.61 -13.82 -6.96
C ASP A 67 -5.95 -13.29 -6.41
N ARG A 68 -5.93 -12.19 -5.63
CA ARG A 68 -7.13 -11.54 -5.06
C ARG A 68 -7.68 -10.40 -5.92
N LEU A 69 -7.02 -10.03 -7.01
CA LEU A 69 -7.45 -8.96 -7.93
C LEU A 69 -8.55 -9.43 -8.88
#